data_AF-A0A7S1K0E9-F1
#
_entry.id   AF-A0A7S1K0E9-F1
#
_cell.length_a   1.000
_cell.length_b   1.000
_cell.length_c   1.000
_cell.angle_alpha   90.00
_cell.angle_beta   90.00
_cell.angle_gamma   90.00
#
_symmetry.space_group_name_H-M   'P 1'
#
loop_
_entity.id
_entity.type
_entity.pdbx_description
1 polymer ?
#
loop_
_entity_poly.entity_id
_entity_poly.type
_entity_poly.pdbx_seq_one_letter_code
_entity_poly.pdbx_strand_id
1 'polypeptide(L)'
;FATKNKRACAQAVPCQVAQGHVWIWLDISPEGLKASATTPLPIVDELELPSFQSTWNDGRHFMYMRDMPYGAEALLENLLDPAHVPVTHHNSITLQGTKVSRESAGPLDMALASNVSMTDGFVSAVLGGWSRALDSYTVTFRPPCRLEYRTQKGERTNYMICYCVPQEP
;
A
#
# COMPACT_ATOMS: atom_id res chain seq x y z
N PHE A 1 5.99 44.46 4.78
CA PHE A 1 5.51 44.05 3.44
C PHE A 1 6.32 42.86 2.93
N ALA A 2 5.91 41.63 3.27
CA ALA A 2 6.58 40.43 2.76
C ALA A 2 6.50 40.33 1.22
N THR A 3 5.38 40.77 0.63
CA THR A 3 5.12 40.75 -0.82
C THR A 3 6.00 41.68 -1.68
N LYS A 4 6.85 42.52 -1.08
CA LYS A 4 7.75 43.45 -1.80
C LYS A 4 9.20 43.00 -1.87
N ASN A 5 9.56 41.96 -1.12
CA ASN A 5 10.93 41.44 -1.10
C ASN A 5 11.04 40.31 -2.13
N LYS A 6 11.91 40.44 -3.14
CA LYS A 6 12.13 39.40 -4.16
C LYS A 6 12.63 38.07 -3.57
N ARG A 7 13.21 38.10 -2.36
CA ARG A 7 13.61 36.90 -1.60
C ARG A 7 12.47 36.23 -0.85
N ALA A 8 11.30 36.88 -0.74
CA ALA A 8 10.09 36.29 -0.17
C ALA A 8 9.35 35.49 -1.26
N CYS A 9 10.00 34.46 -1.79
CA CYS A 9 9.45 33.54 -2.77
C CYS A 9 9.52 32.10 -2.26
N ALA A 10 8.65 31.26 -2.80
CA ALA A 10 8.67 29.81 -2.62
C ALA A 10 8.38 29.17 -3.99
N GLN A 11 8.95 27.98 -4.23
CA GLN A 11 8.64 27.20 -5.42
C GLN A 11 7.36 26.39 -5.14
N ALA A 12 6.33 26.60 -5.95
CA ALA A 12 5.18 25.70 -5.94
C ALA A 12 5.55 24.42 -6.68
N VAL A 13 5.14 23.28 -6.13
CA VAL A 13 5.24 21.96 -6.77
C VAL A 13 3.84 21.49 -7.14
N PRO A 14 3.64 20.84 -8.31
CA PRO A 14 2.35 20.28 -8.65
C PRO A 14 1.95 19.20 -7.64
N CYS A 15 0.70 19.24 -7.18
CA CYS A 15 0.19 18.26 -6.24
C CYS A 15 -1.29 17.95 -6.44
N GLN A 16 -1.71 16.80 -5.94
CA GLN A 16 -3.10 16.38 -5.87
C GLN A 16 -3.40 15.87 -4.45
N VAL A 17 -4.66 15.96 -4.02
CA VAL A 17 -5.11 15.44 -2.72
C VAL A 17 -6.17 14.37 -2.96
N ALA A 18 -5.94 13.16 -2.44
CA ALA A 18 -6.89 12.06 -2.53
C ALA A 18 -6.69 11.07 -1.37
N GLN A 19 -7.77 10.48 -0.87
CA GLN A 19 -7.75 9.47 0.20
C GLN A 19 -6.94 9.88 1.44
N GLY A 20 -6.98 11.16 1.82
CA GLY A 20 -6.22 11.69 2.95
C GLY A 20 -4.71 11.85 2.72
N HIS A 21 -4.24 11.68 1.48
CA HIS A 21 -2.83 11.82 1.09
C HIS A 21 -2.62 13.04 0.19
N VAL A 22 -1.40 13.60 0.24
CA VAL A 22 -0.92 14.62 -0.70
C VAL A 22 0.08 13.95 -1.64
N TRP A 23 -0.24 13.95 -2.93
CA TRP A 23 0.57 13.41 -4.01
C TRP A 23 1.36 14.54 -4.64
N ILE A 24 2.68 14.40 -4.72
CA ILE A 24 3.58 15.47 -5.17
C ILE A 24 4.35 14.99 -6.39
N TRP A 25 4.42 15.85 -7.41
CA TRP A 25 5.34 15.69 -8.53
C TRP A 25 6.51 16.64 -8.32
N LEU A 26 7.72 16.08 -8.28
CA LEU A 26 8.94 16.88 -8.10
C LEU A 26 9.38 17.59 -9.39
N ASP A 27 8.85 17.17 -10.54
CA ASP A 27 9.05 17.84 -11.81
C ASP A 27 8.12 19.06 -11.93
N ILE A 28 8.72 20.26 -11.84
CA ILE A 28 8.03 21.56 -11.93
C ILE A 28 7.98 22.12 -13.37
N SER A 29 8.44 21.35 -14.36
CA SER A 29 8.35 21.73 -15.77
C SER A 29 6.89 21.76 -16.25
N PRO A 30 6.60 22.39 -17.40
CA PRO A 30 5.29 22.27 -18.04
C PRO A 30 4.85 20.82 -18.27
N GLU A 31 5.80 19.93 -18.58
CA GLU A 31 5.59 18.50 -18.74
C GLU A 31 5.20 17.83 -17.41
N GLY A 32 5.91 18.14 -16.33
CA GLY A 32 5.60 17.68 -14.98
C GLY A 32 4.23 18.14 -14.49
N LEU A 33 3.87 19.41 -14.78
CA LEU A 33 2.54 19.94 -14.47
C LEU A 33 1.45 19.19 -15.27
N LYS A 34 1.67 18.92 -16.56
CA LYS A 34 0.74 18.12 -17.37
C LYS A 34 0.64 16.69 -16.85
N ALA A 35 1.75 16.07 -16.46
CA ALA A 35 1.79 14.74 -15.87
C ALA A 35 0.99 14.70 -14.56
N SER A 36 1.12 15.71 -13.70
CA SER A 36 0.34 15.80 -12.46
C SER A 36 -1.16 15.91 -12.67
N ALA A 37 -1.62 16.37 -13.84
CA ALA A 37 -3.05 16.49 -14.14
C ALA A 37 -3.63 15.23 -14.80
N THR A 38 -2.78 14.34 -15.32
CA THR A 38 -3.20 13.22 -16.18
C THR A 38 -2.77 11.85 -15.67
N THR A 39 -1.74 11.78 -14.82
CA THR A 39 -1.29 10.54 -14.19
C THR A 39 -2.34 10.05 -13.19
N PRO A 40 -2.88 8.83 -13.35
CA PRO A 40 -3.77 8.26 -12.35
C PRO A 40 -3.04 8.12 -11.01
N LEU A 41 -3.69 8.55 -9.93
CA LEU A 41 -3.18 8.30 -8.59
C LEU A 41 -3.29 6.81 -8.26
N PRO A 42 -2.32 6.20 -7.57
CA PRO A 42 -2.43 4.81 -7.15
C PRO A 42 -3.35 4.68 -5.92
N ILE A 43 -4.59 5.18 -6.00
CA ILE A 43 -5.62 5.08 -4.97
C ILE A 43 -6.29 3.70 -4.95
N VAL A 44 -6.88 3.34 -3.81
CA VAL A 44 -7.64 2.09 -3.67
C VAL A 44 -9.13 2.40 -3.77
N ASP A 45 -9.73 2.07 -4.91
CA ASP A 45 -11.12 2.43 -5.23
C ASP A 45 -12.12 1.91 -4.19
N GLU A 46 -11.83 0.76 -3.58
CA GLU A 46 -12.68 0.14 -2.55
C GLU A 46 -12.83 0.98 -1.29
N LEU A 47 -11.89 1.89 -1.01
CA LEU A 47 -12.00 2.81 0.13
C LEU A 47 -13.08 3.88 -0.08
N GLU A 48 -13.46 4.14 -1.34
CA GLU A 48 -14.53 5.10 -1.68
C GLU A 48 -15.93 4.46 -1.68
N LEU A 49 -16.01 3.13 -1.54
CA LEU A 49 -17.30 2.45 -1.50
C LEU A 49 -18.10 2.86 -0.24
N PRO A 50 -19.42 3.09 -0.35
CA PRO A 50 -20.26 3.44 0.80
C PRO A 50 -20.15 2.43 1.96
N SER A 51 -20.00 1.14 1.64
CA SER A 51 -19.80 0.07 2.61
C SER A 51 -18.51 0.24 3.43
N PHE A 52 -17.46 0.82 2.83
CA PHE A 52 -16.22 1.11 3.52
C PHE A 52 -16.33 2.42 4.31
N GLN A 53 -16.79 3.50 3.67
CA GLN A 53 -16.93 4.81 4.29
C GLN A 53 -17.88 4.82 5.50
N SER A 54 -18.97 4.04 5.45
CA SER A 54 -19.92 3.90 6.59
C SER A 54 -19.28 3.34 7.85
N THR A 55 -18.12 2.70 7.73
CA THR A 55 -17.39 2.08 8.84
C THR A 55 -16.20 2.93 9.30
N TRP A 56 -15.91 4.07 8.66
CA TRP A 56 -14.72 4.89 8.94
C TRP A 56 -14.57 5.28 10.42
N ASN A 57 -15.70 5.59 11.08
CA ASN A 57 -15.72 6.10 12.45
C ASN A 57 -15.88 5.04 13.55
N ASP A 58 -15.92 3.75 13.20
CA ASP A 58 -16.14 2.68 14.19
C ASP A 58 -14.86 2.05 14.77
N GLY A 59 -13.69 2.61 14.41
CA GLY A 59 -12.39 2.16 14.91
C GLY A 59 -11.79 0.97 14.17
N ARG A 60 -12.43 0.47 13.10
CA ARG A 60 -11.87 -0.59 12.24
C ARG A 60 -10.80 -0.10 11.27
N HIS A 61 -10.69 1.21 11.08
CA HIS A 61 -9.74 1.83 10.15
C HIS A 61 -8.64 2.54 10.92
N PHE A 62 -7.41 2.37 10.48
CA PHE A 62 -6.26 3.04 11.05
C PHE A 62 -5.30 3.43 9.93
N MET A 63 -4.88 4.69 9.94
CA MET A 63 -3.93 5.26 8.99
C MET A 63 -2.85 6.00 9.77
N TYR A 64 -1.59 5.72 9.43
CA TYR A 64 -0.44 6.33 10.07
C TYR A 64 0.76 6.33 9.12
N MET A 65 1.74 7.17 9.44
CA MET A 65 3.04 7.23 8.77
C MET A 65 4.11 6.75 9.74
N ARG A 66 5.13 6.07 9.22
CA ARG A 66 6.33 5.71 9.97
C ARG A 66 7.55 5.78 9.06
N ASP A 67 8.61 6.40 9.56
CA ASP A 67 9.92 6.39 8.92
C ASP A 67 10.65 5.10 9.30
N MET A 68 11.25 4.43 8.31
CA MET A 68 11.98 3.18 8.50
C MET A 68 13.47 3.42 8.17
N PRO A 69 14.41 3.00 9.03
CA PRO A 69 15.84 3.26 8.85
C PRO A 69 16.48 2.24 7.87
N TYR A 70 15.86 2.01 6.72
CA TYR A 70 16.39 1.16 5.65
C TYR A 70 15.77 1.50 4.28
N GLY A 71 16.42 1.06 3.21
CA GLY A 71 16.06 1.38 1.83
C GLY A 71 14.65 0.93 1.44
N ALA A 72 14.04 1.67 0.51
CA ALA A 72 12.66 1.43 0.07
C ALA A 72 12.50 0.06 -0.59
N GLU A 73 13.52 -0.43 -1.30
CA GLU A 73 13.55 -1.73 -1.96
C GLU A 73 13.47 -2.87 -0.93
N ALA A 74 14.28 -2.80 0.13
CA ALA A 74 14.24 -3.77 1.21
C ALA A 74 12.89 -3.76 1.94
N LEU A 75 12.27 -2.58 2.09
CA LEU A 75 10.92 -2.47 2.64
C LEU A 75 9.87 -3.11 1.72
N LEU A 76 9.94 -2.83 0.42
CA LEU A 76 9.04 -3.39 -0.57
C LEU A 76 9.16 -4.90 -0.63
N GLU A 77 10.36 -5.46 -0.69
CA GLU A 77 10.58 -6.92 -0.68
C GLU A 77 10.04 -7.56 0.61
N ASN A 78 10.34 -6.96 1.77
CA ASN A 78 9.83 -7.45 3.05
C ASN A 78 8.30 -7.44 3.10
N LEU A 79 7.67 -6.37 2.63
CA LEU A 79 6.23 -6.26 2.58
C LEU A 79 5.61 -7.13 1.50
N LEU A 80 6.28 -7.46 0.41
CA LEU A 80 5.73 -8.33 -0.65
C LEU A 80 5.80 -9.82 -0.31
N ASP A 81 6.66 -10.21 0.63
CA ASP A 81 6.84 -11.60 1.02
C ASP A 81 5.98 -12.00 2.23
N PRO A 82 4.82 -12.65 2.05
CA PRO A 82 4.06 -13.16 3.17
C PRO A 82 4.76 -14.32 3.91
N ALA A 83 5.75 -15.00 3.32
CA ALA A 83 6.35 -16.20 3.92
C ALA A 83 7.06 -15.90 5.26
N HIS A 84 7.52 -14.67 5.49
CA HIS A 84 8.11 -14.27 6.77
C HIS A 84 7.10 -14.20 7.92
N VAL A 85 5.79 -14.09 7.63
CA VAL A 85 4.76 -13.77 8.62
C VAL A 85 4.73 -14.74 9.81
N PRO A 86 4.72 -16.07 9.60
CA PRO A 86 4.72 -17.03 10.72
C PRO A 86 5.98 -16.97 11.59
N VAL A 87 7.09 -16.49 11.04
CA VAL A 87 8.41 -16.49 11.70
C VAL A 87 8.65 -15.21 12.48
N THR A 88 8.51 -14.05 11.82
CA THR A 88 8.83 -12.73 12.39
C THR A 88 7.70 -12.19 13.27
N HIS A 89 6.44 -12.49 12.94
CA HIS A 89 5.26 -12.02 13.68
C HIS A 89 4.67 -13.10 14.59
N HIS A 90 5.52 -13.97 15.12
CA HIS A 90 5.14 -15.10 15.95
C HIS A 90 4.16 -14.71 17.07
N ASN A 91 2.93 -15.23 17.00
CA ASN A 91 1.83 -14.96 17.93
C ASN A 91 1.36 -13.50 18.05
N SER A 92 1.83 -12.62 17.16
CA SER A 92 1.48 -11.19 17.10
C SER A 92 0.38 -10.90 16.08
N ILE A 93 0.32 -11.68 15.00
CA ILE A 93 -0.71 -11.54 13.96
C ILE A 93 -1.77 -12.62 14.16
N THR A 94 -3.02 -12.20 14.17
CA THR A 94 -4.18 -13.09 14.19
C THR A 94 -4.87 -12.99 12.84
N LEU A 95 -4.90 -14.10 12.10
CA LEU A 95 -5.68 -14.21 10.89
C LEU A 95 -6.97 -14.96 11.21
N GLN A 96 -8.09 -14.23 11.18
CA GLN A 96 -9.44 -14.74 11.41
C GLN A 96 -9.61 -15.56 12.70
N GLY A 97 -9.03 -15.11 13.81
CA GLY A 97 -9.14 -15.76 15.11
C GLY A 97 -8.09 -16.84 15.39
N THR A 98 -7.26 -17.20 14.40
CA THR A 98 -6.10 -18.07 14.61
C THR A 98 -4.83 -17.23 14.66
N LYS A 99 -4.05 -17.40 15.72
CA LYS A 99 -2.72 -16.80 15.82
C LYS A 99 -1.77 -17.49 14.86
N VAL A 100 -1.09 -16.71 14.02
CA VAL A 100 -0.03 -17.23 13.16
C VAL A 100 1.21 -17.43 14.02
N SER A 101 1.83 -18.61 13.92
CA SER A 101 2.95 -19.01 14.76
C SER A 101 4.04 -19.68 13.92
N ARG A 102 5.22 -19.93 14.51
CA ARG A 102 6.31 -20.58 13.79
C ARG A 102 5.97 -22.01 13.39
N GLU A 103 5.02 -22.63 14.10
CA GLU A 103 4.54 -23.98 13.80
C GLU A 103 3.72 -24.04 12.52
N SER A 104 3.09 -22.92 12.12
CA SER A 104 2.42 -22.80 10.83
C SER A 104 3.35 -22.40 9.70
N ALA A 105 4.66 -22.21 9.95
CA ALA A 105 5.61 -21.91 8.89
C ALA A 105 5.69 -23.07 7.90
N GLY A 106 5.70 -22.74 6.61
CA GLY A 106 5.77 -23.73 5.54
C GLY A 106 5.69 -23.05 4.18
N PRO A 107 5.88 -23.82 3.09
CA PRO A 107 5.77 -23.30 1.74
C PRO A 107 4.41 -22.65 1.49
N LEU A 108 4.42 -21.48 0.89
CA LEU A 108 3.23 -20.83 0.36
C LEU A 108 3.11 -21.18 -1.12
N ASP A 109 1.93 -21.65 -1.52
CA ASP A 109 1.61 -21.81 -2.93
C ASP A 109 1.16 -20.45 -3.45
N MET A 110 2.01 -19.82 -4.28
CA MET A 110 1.78 -18.47 -4.80
C MET A 110 1.82 -18.49 -6.32
N ALA A 111 0.84 -17.81 -6.93
CA ALA A 111 0.77 -17.67 -8.38
C ALA A 111 0.54 -16.21 -8.76
N LEU A 112 1.07 -15.81 -9.92
CA LEU A 112 0.69 -14.54 -10.53
C LEU A 112 -0.78 -14.62 -10.95
N ALA A 113 -1.58 -13.66 -10.48
CA ALA A 113 -2.98 -13.49 -10.84
C ALA A 113 -3.16 -12.47 -11.98
N SER A 114 -2.10 -11.75 -12.35
CA SER A 114 -2.07 -10.83 -13.49
C SER A 114 -0.73 -10.91 -14.23
N ASN A 115 -0.68 -10.36 -15.44
CA ASN A 115 0.59 -10.05 -16.09
C ASN A 115 1.35 -9.00 -15.28
N VAL A 116 2.68 -9.08 -15.34
CA VAL A 116 3.57 -8.06 -14.76
C VAL A 116 3.70 -6.90 -15.75
N SER A 117 3.55 -5.68 -15.25
CA SER A 117 3.62 -4.45 -16.02
C SER A 117 4.43 -3.40 -15.27
N MET A 118 5.23 -2.62 -16.00
CA MET A 118 5.95 -1.48 -15.41
C MET A 118 5.01 -0.32 -15.04
N THR A 119 3.83 -0.24 -15.66
CA THR A 119 2.82 0.79 -15.38
C THR A 119 1.79 0.32 -14.36
N ASP A 120 1.41 -0.95 -14.43
CA ASP A 120 0.30 -1.51 -13.64
C ASP A 120 0.76 -2.44 -12.52
N GLY A 121 2.06 -2.73 -12.43
CA GLY A 121 2.61 -3.65 -11.44
C GLY A 121 2.18 -5.08 -11.66
N PHE A 122 1.83 -5.76 -10.57
CA PHE A 122 1.39 -7.16 -10.60
C PHE A 122 0.48 -7.49 -9.41
N VAL A 123 -0.30 -8.54 -9.58
CA VAL A 123 -1.07 -9.17 -8.52
C VAL A 123 -0.60 -10.61 -8.36
N SER A 124 -0.31 -11.02 -7.14
CA SER A 124 -0.10 -12.41 -6.78
C SER A 124 -1.23 -12.90 -5.88
N ALA A 125 -1.56 -14.18 -5.96
CA ALA A 125 -2.52 -14.85 -5.10
C ALA A 125 -1.82 -15.94 -4.31
N VAL A 126 -2.11 -16.02 -3.00
CA VAL A 126 -1.69 -17.11 -2.14
C VAL A 126 -2.79 -18.17 -2.15
N LEU A 127 -2.55 -19.26 -2.86
CA LEU A 127 -3.50 -20.34 -3.12
C LEU A 127 -3.50 -21.41 -2.02
N GLY A 128 -2.43 -21.47 -1.23
CA GLY A 128 -2.27 -22.51 -0.20
C GLY A 128 -1.15 -22.22 0.78
N GLY A 129 -0.99 -23.12 1.75
CA GLY A 129 -0.10 -22.98 2.90
C GLY A 129 -0.87 -22.66 4.17
N TRP A 130 -0.28 -21.90 5.08
CA TRP A 130 -0.91 -21.51 6.35
C TRP A 130 -2.11 -20.56 6.17
N SER A 131 -2.32 -20.05 4.96
CA SER A 131 -3.41 -19.15 4.60
C SER A 131 -4.72 -19.82 4.19
N ARG A 132 -4.81 -21.15 4.17
CA ARG A 132 -6.00 -21.92 3.71
C ARG A 132 -7.33 -21.58 4.41
N ALA A 133 -7.29 -20.84 5.52
CA ALA A 133 -8.47 -20.33 6.20
C ALA A 133 -9.13 -19.13 5.48
N LEU A 134 -8.46 -18.50 4.52
CA LEU A 134 -8.98 -17.38 3.72
C LEU A 134 -9.62 -17.91 2.43
N ASP A 135 -10.74 -17.30 2.02
CA ASP A 135 -11.39 -17.59 0.73
C ASP A 135 -10.60 -16.95 -0.43
N SER A 136 -9.97 -15.80 -0.16
CA SER A 136 -9.03 -15.16 -1.08
C SER A 136 -7.92 -14.45 -0.32
N TYR A 137 -6.72 -14.50 -0.86
CA TYR A 137 -5.56 -13.75 -0.37
C TYR A 137 -4.73 -13.28 -1.56
N THR A 138 -4.75 -11.97 -1.82
CA THR A 138 -3.92 -11.35 -2.86
C THR A 138 -2.94 -10.36 -2.28
N VAL A 139 -1.74 -10.32 -2.87
CA VAL A 139 -0.74 -9.29 -2.65
C VAL A 139 -0.53 -8.56 -3.97
N THR A 140 -0.84 -7.26 -3.97
CA THR A 140 -0.79 -6.39 -5.14
C THR A 140 0.33 -5.38 -4.99
N PHE A 141 1.15 -5.23 -6.02
CA PHE A 141 2.06 -4.10 -6.16
C PHE A 141 1.59 -3.20 -7.29
N ARG A 142 1.54 -1.89 -7.04
CA ARG A 142 1.19 -0.85 -8.01
C ARG A 142 2.29 0.23 -7.96
N PRO A 143 3.06 0.40 -9.05
CA PRO A 143 4.06 1.45 -9.14
C PRO A 143 3.45 2.85 -8.88
N PRO A 144 4.23 3.77 -8.31
CA PRO A 144 5.62 3.58 -7.87
C PRO A 144 5.77 2.98 -6.46
N CYS A 145 4.74 3.03 -5.62
CA CYS A 145 4.92 2.86 -4.17
C CYS A 145 3.83 2.08 -3.45
N ARG A 146 2.73 1.70 -4.12
CA ARG A 146 1.59 1.11 -3.43
C ARG A 146 1.72 -0.40 -3.36
N LEU A 147 1.55 -0.91 -2.15
CA LEU A 147 1.41 -2.31 -1.85
C LEU A 147 0.09 -2.54 -1.14
N GLU A 148 -0.58 -3.63 -1.47
CA GLU A 148 -1.87 -3.96 -0.89
C GLU A 148 -1.97 -5.46 -0.62
N TYR A 149 -2.31 -5.79 0.62
CA TYR A 149 -2.82 -7.09 1.01
C TYR A 149 -4.34 -7.01 1.03
N ARG A 150 -5.01 -7.85 0.23
CA ARG A 150 -6.45 -8.03 0.29
C ARG A 150 -6.77 -9.46 0.70
N THR A 151 -7.48 -9.60 1.81
CA THR A 151 -7.89 -10.90 2.35
C THR A 151 -9.39 -10.97 2.53
N GLN A 152 -9.99 -12.12 2.25
CA GLN A 152 -11.44 -12.31 2.36
C GLN A 152 -11.79 -13.59 3.13
N LYS A 153 -12.84 -13.52 3.94
CA LYS A 153 -13.56 -14.67 4.52
C LYS A 153 -15.06 -14.39 4.57
N GLY A 154 -15.86 -15.21 3.91
CA GLY A 154 -17.27 -14.94 3.70
C GLY A 154 -17.46 -13.52 3.17
N GLU A 155 -18.25 -12.73 3.90
CA GLU A 155 -18.57 -11.34 3.56
C GLU A 155 -17.52 -10.34 4.05
N ARG A 156 -16.57 -10.75 4.91
CA ARG A 156 -15.57 -9.85 5.46
C ARG A 156 -14.36 -9.76 4.56
N THR A 157 -14.07 -8.55 4.09
CA THR A 157 -12.82 -8.20 3.40
C THR A 157 -11.96 -7.33 4.31
N ASN A 158 -10.66 -7.61 4.39
CA ASN A 158 -9.69 -6.76 5.09
C ASN A 158 -8.61 -6.31 4.12
N TYR A 159 -8.20 -5.06 4.26
CA TYR A 159 -7.12 -4.43 3.50
C TYR A 159 -5.99 -4.04 4.45
N MET A 160 -4.75 -4.31 4.05
CA MET A 160 -3.57 -3.62 4.57
C MET A 160 -2.90 -2.95 3.38
N ILE A 161 -2.88 -1.62 3.38
CA ILE A 161 -2.36 -0.81 2.29
C ILE A 161 -1.13 -0.07 2.80
N CYS A 162 -0.03 -0.15 2.06
CA CYS A 162 1.21 0.52 2.35
C CYS A 162 1.62 1.37 1.15
N TYR A 163 2.00 2.62 1.40
CA TYR A 163 2.66 3.48 0.43
C TYR A 163 4.13 3.65 0.84
N CYS A 164 5.03 2.95 0.15
CA CYS A 164 6.47 2.98 0.44
C CYS A 164 7.12 4.13 -0.35
N VAL A 165 7.37 5.25 0.33
CA VAL A 165 7.94 6.45 -0.29
C VAL A 165 9.41 6.58 0.11
N PRO A 166 10.36 6.56 -0.84
CA PRO A 166 11.76 6.86 -0.55
C PRO A 166 11.91 8.28 0.00
N GLN A 167 12.65 8.43 1.09
CA GLN A 167 12.90 9.74 1.73
C GLN A 167 14.26 10.32 1.34
N GLU A 168 15.23 9.46 1.05
CA GLU A 168 16.58 9.81 0.63
C GLU A 168 17.14 8.75 -0.36
N PRO A 169 18.15 9.11 -1.18
CA PRO A 169 18.79 8.20 -2.14
C PRO A 169 19.59 7.06 -1.50
#